data_AF-A0AAD9V8K2-F1
#
_entry.id   AF-A0AAD9V8K2-F1
#
_cell.length_a   1.000
_cell.length_b   1.000
_cell.length_c   1.000
_cell.angle_alpha   90.00
_cell.angle_beta   90.00
_cell.angle_gamma   90.00
#
_symmetry.space_group_name_H-M   'P 1'
#
loop_
_entity.id
_entity.type
_entity.pdbx_description
1 polymer ?
#
loop_
_entity_poly.entity_id
_entity_poly.type
_entity_poly.pdbx_seq_one_letter_code
_entity_poly.pdbx_strand_id
1 'polypeptide(L)'
;MKAFSKPQRRTARVFFSSPFGGLVEEREELTKKNWPQLSSLCKKAGYEFVPVDMRWGITSEMSSKAATIEICLREMDRSDMIVGLFGQRYGWHGFDALLQKSFDVAAVKYPWVHDYRERAVTELEFLHGHLRDPGKRAACFFFRDKSYDDLKLKLAENAGDERQARKFRSSTDGPRAAEYLADLKARVEATHDQGVVFGVLKILSAHNVRQDRACCTHVKSNTKDVNSDDFRLESSQEILQENRHTRPWFCVGDRF
;
A
#
# COMPACT_ATOMS: atom_id res chain seq x y z
N MET A 1 -15.30 45.94 -10.78
CA MET A 1 -14.12 45.05 -10.82
C MET A 1 -14.50 43.74 -10.15
N LYS A 2 -14.49 42.61 -10.88
CA LYS A 2 -14.73 41.29 -10.27
C LYS A 2 -13.46 40.88 -9.55
N ALA A 3 -13.55 40.63 -8.24
CA ALA A 3 -12.46 40.05 -7.47
C ALA A 3 -12.12 38.68 -8.08
N PHE A 4 -10.91 38.51 -8.60
CA PHE A 4 -10.38 37.19 -8.92
C PHE A 4 -10.18 36.47 -7.59
N SER A 5 -11.15 35.64 -7.19
CA SER A 5 -10.96 34.68 -6.13
C SER A 5 -9.83 33.75 -6.57
N LYS A 6 -8.74 33.76 -5.81
CA LYS A 6 -7.63 32.83 -6.00
C LYS A 6 -8.24 31.42 -6.05
N PRO A 7 -7.96 30.57 -7.06
CA PRO A 7 -8.40 29.18 -6.99
C PRO A 7 -7.82 28.61 -5.70
N GLN A 8 -8.69 28.23 -4.77
CA GLN A 8 -8.30 27.61 -3.51
C GLN A 8 -7.63 26.31 -3.91
N ARG A 9 -6.28 26.29 -3.91
CA ARG A 9 -5.51 25.09 -4.27
C ARG A 9 -6.01 23.96 -3.38
N ARG A 10 -6.59 22.94 -4.00
CA ARG A 10 -7.09 21.78 -3.28
C ARG A 10 -5.89 20.89 -2.98
N THR A 11 -5.70 20.49 -1.75
CA THR A 11 -4.65 19.55 -1.37
C THR A 11 -5.19 18.13 -1.46
N ALA A 12 -4.36 17.20 -1.91
CA ALA A 12 -4.59 15.76 -1.81
C ALA A 12 -3.51 15.19 -0.89
N ARG A 13 -3.80 15.14 0.42
CA ARG A 13 -2.90 14.63 1.45
C ARG A 13 -3.14 13.15 1.66
N VAL A 14 -2.14 12.33 1.35
CA VAL A 14 -2.26 10.87 1.33
C VAL A 14 -1.32 10.26 2.35
N PHE A 15 -1.86 9.56 3.34
CA PHE A 15 -1.09 8.86 4.36
C PHE A 15 -0.67 7.47 3.87
N PHE A 16 0.63 7.23 3.77
CA PHE A 16 1.16 5.93 3.38
C PHE A 16 1.59 5.14 4.61
N SER A 17 0.81 4.11 4.97
CA SER A 17 1.03 3.26 6.14
C SER A 17 1.61 1.90 5.75
N SER A 18 2.61 1.45 6.51
CA SER A 18 3.26 0.13 6.37
C SER A 18 4.12 -0.16 7.59
N PRO A 19 4.37 -1.43 7.96
CA PRO A 19 5.34 -1.74 9.01
C PRO A 19 6.72 -1.13 8.76
N PHE A 20 7.43 -0.75 9.83
CA PHE A 20 8.81 -0.25 9.74
C PHE A 20 9.76 -1.36 9.30
N GLY A 21 10.08 -1.42 8.01
CA GLY A 21 10.94 -2.45 7.42
C GLY A 21 10.13 -3.64 6.88
N GLY A 22 10.71 -4.37 5.94
CA GLY A 22 10.00 -5.39 5.16
C GLY A 22 9.59 -4.87 3.78
N LEU A 23 9.12 -3.63 3.69
CA LEU A 23 8.71 -2.94 2.45
C LEU A 23 9.67 -1.79 2.06
N VAL A 24 10.98 -2.04 2.14
CA VAL A 24 11.98 -0.99 1.83
C VAL A 24 11.99 -0.69 0.34
N GLU A 25 12.06 -1.72 -0.49
CA GLU A 25 12.14 -1.59 -1.96
C GLU A 25 10.91 -0.86 -2.51
N GLU A 26 9.71 -1.20 -2.04
CA GLU A 26 8.48 -0.58 -2.57
C GLU A 26 8.29 0.84 -2.10
N ARG A 27 8.76 1.17 -0.89
CA ARG A 27 8.74 2.56 -0.43
C ARG A 27 9.75 3.42 -1.16
N GLU A 28 10.91 2.86 -1.49
CA GLU A 28 11.87 3.55 -2.37
C GLU A 28 11.31 3.77 -3.77
N GLU A 29 10.65 2.77 -4.36
CA GLU A 29 10.00 2.90 -5.67
C GLU A 29 8.88 3.95 -5.64
N LEU A 30 8.02 3.92 -4.61
CA LEU A 30 7.00 4.93 -4.39
C LEU A 30 7.59 6.34 -4.34
N THR A 31 8.68 6.51 -3.59
CA THR A 31 9.33 7.82 -3.42
C THR A 31 10.00 8.29 -4.70
N LYS A 32 10.78 7.42 -5.36
CA LYS A 32 11.65 7.78 -6.48
C LYS A 32 10.88 7.89 -7.79
N LYS A 33 9.81 7.11 -7.98
CA LYS A 33 9.09 7.04 -9.26
C LYS A 33 7.62 7.42 -9.16
N ASN A 34 6.86 6.82 -8.23
CA ASN A 34 5.40 6.99 -8.24
C ASN A 34 4.94 8.34 -7.70
N TRP A 35 5.49 8.85 -6.60
CA TRP A 35 5.09 10.15 -6.04
C TRP A 35 5.38 11.33 -6.99
N PRO A 36 6.51 11.38 -7.73
CA PRO A 36 6.70 12.39 -8.77
C PRO A 36 5.63 12.33 -9.87
N GLN A 37 5.26 11.11 -10.29
CA GLN A 37 4.20 10.91 -11.30
C GLN A 37 2.83 11.34 -10.77
N LEU A 38 2.47 10.92 -9.55
CA LEU A 38 1.23 11.32 -8.87
C LEU A 38 1.17 12.83 -8.66
N SER A 39 2.28 13.45 -8.26
CA SER A 39 2.38 14.90 -8.13
C SER A 39 2.12 15.60 -9.46
N SER A 40 2.67 15.10 -10.57
CA SER A 40 2.40 15.62 -11.92
C SER A 40 0.91 15.50 -12.29
N LEU A 41 0.30 14.35 -12.01
CA LEU A 41 -1.12 14.08 -12.32
C LEU A 41 -2.05 14.97 -11.46
N CYS A 42 -1.82 15.04 -10.15
CA CYS A 42 -2.57 15.92 -9.25
C CYS A 42 -2.44 17.38 -9.67
N LYS A 43 -1.22 17.83 -10.00
CA LYS A 43 -0.97 19.21 -10.44
C LYS A 43 -1.74 19.54 -11.73
N LYS A 44 -1.79 18.62 -12.69
CA LYS A 44 -2.61 18.77 -13.91
C LYS A 44 -4.10 18.87 -13.59
N ALA A 45 -4.56 18.16 -12.56
CA ALA A 45 -5.94 18.23 -12.07
C ALA A 45 -6.21 19.41 -11.13
N GLY A 46 -5.24 20.29 -10.87
CA GLY A 46 -5.39 21.46 -9.99
C GLY A 46 -5.22 21.16 -8.49
N TYR A 47 -4.69 19.99 -8.14
CA TYR A 47 -4.42 19.58 -6.77
C TYR A 47 -2.92 19.63 -6.42
N GLU A 48 -2.61 19.96 -5.17
CA GLU A 48 -1.29 19.75 -4.58
C GLU A 48 -1.23 18.37 -3.92
N PHE A 49 -0.37 17.49 -4.42
CA PHE A 49 -0.17 16.17 -3.82
C PHE A 49 0.80 16.26 -2.64
N VAL A 50 0.37 15.77 -1.47
CA VAL A 50 1.18 15.75 -0.25
C VAL A 50 1.27 14.31 0.27
N PRO A 51 2.35 13.57 -0.06
CA PRO A 51 2.58 12.25 0.51
C PRO A 51 3.02 12.39 1.97
N VAL A 52 2.29 11.76 2.88
CA VAL A 52 2.66 11.65 4.29
C VAL A 52 3.30 10.29 4.51
N ASP A 53 4.63 10.29 4.67
CA ASP A 53 5.42 9.10 4.97
C ASP A 53 6.18 9.30 6.30
N MET A 54 5.70 8.59 7.33
CA MET A 54 6.28 8.68 8.67
C MET A 54 7.69 8.06 8.77
N ARG A 55 8.18 7.32 7.77
CA ARG A 55 9.58 6.84 7.72
C ARG A 55 10.58 7.98 7.57
N TRP A 56 10.19 9.05 6.89
CA TRP A 56 11.01 10.25 6.70
C TRP A 56 10.64 11.37 7.67
N GLY A 57 9.44 11.30 8.27
CA GLY A 57 8.91 12.30 9.17
C GLY A 57 9.17 12.06 10.66
N ILE A 58 9.42 10.82 11.10
CA ILE A 58 9.75 10.53 12.50
C ILE A 58 11.27 10.56 12.66
N THR A 59 11.78 11.69 13.13
CA THR A 59 13.19 11.78 13.56
C THR A 59 13.42 10.81 14.71
N SER A 60 14.65 10.31 14.86
CA SER A 60 15.05 9.47 16.01
C SER A 60 14.68 10.11 17.37
N GLU A 61 14.65 11.44 17.41
CA GLU A 61 14.23 12.24 18.58
C GLU A 61 12.72 12.22 18.85
N MET A 62 11.87 12.10 17.83
CA MET A 62 10.42 11.93 18.03
C MET A 62 10.07 10.50 18.46
N SER A 63 10.81 9.51 17.97
CA SER A 63 10.74 8.14 18.49
C SER A 63 11.22 8.04 19.94
N SER A 64 12.27 8.78 20.33
CA SER A 64 12.79 8.75 21.70
C SER A 64 11.87 9.41 22.73
N LYS A 65 10.97 10.32 22.30
CA LYS A 65 9.94 10.92 23.15
C LYS A 65 8.70 10.04 23.33
N ALA A 66 8.69 8.81 22.81
CA ALA A 66 7.57 7.88 22.89
C ALA A 66 6.25 8.51 22.38
N ALA A 67 6.31 9.27 21.29
CA ALA A 67 5.13 9.96 20.73
C ALA A 67 4.69 9.36 19.38
N THR A 68 5.25 8.22 18.98
CA THR A 68 5.06 7.63 17.64
C THR A 68 3.59 7.45 17.28
N ILE A 69 2.80 6.81 18.16
CA ILE A 69 1.36 6.56 17.90
C ILE A 69 0.60 7.88 17.80
N GLU A 70 0.81 8.84 18.71
CA GLU A 70 0.13 10.15 18.69
C GLU A 70 0.38 10.87 17.36
N ILE A 71 1.64 10.91 16.93
CA ILE A 71 2.05 11.60 15.72
C ILE A 71 1.42 10.93 14.50
N CYS A 72 1.49 9.61 14.38
CA CYS A 72 0.88 8.88 13.27
C CYS A 72 -0.62 9.14 13.16
N LEU A 73 -1.35 9.04 14.28
CA LEU A 73 -2.80 9.28 14.30
C LEU A 73 -3.16 10.74 14.01
N ARG A 74 -2.36 11.69 14.51
CA ARG A 74 -2.56 13.13 14.24
C ARG A 74 -2.29 13.50 12.79
N GLU A 75 -1.32 12.85 12.15
CA GLU A 75 -1.08 13.04 10.72
C GLU A 75 -2.15 12.36 9.86
N MET A 76 -2.71 11.24 10.32
CA MET A 76 -3.87 10.60 9.70
C MET A 76 -5.14 11.48 9.78
N ASP A 77 -5.38 12.17 10.90
CA ASP A 77 -6.51 13.13 11.05
C ASP A 77 -6.51 14.21 9.95
N ARG A 78 -5.32 14.60 9.50
CA ARG A 78 -5.13 15.65 8.49
C ARG A 78 -5.20 15.13 7.06
N SER A 79 -5.19 13.81 6.88
CA SER A 79 -5.05 13.17 5.58
C SER A 79 -6.42 12.82 4.98
N ASP A 80 -6.54 13.07 3.68
CA ASP A 80 -7.76 12.84 2.89
C ASP A 80 -7.93 11.36 2.53
N MET A 81 -6.82 10.64 2.43
CA MET A 81 -6.77 9.23 2.02
C MET A 81 -5.69 8.46 2.80
N ILE A 82 -5.94 7.17 3.03
CA ILE A 82 -4.93 6.22 3.49
C ILE A 82 -4.55 5.23 2.38
N VAL A 83 -3.26 4.95 2.26
CA VAL A 83 -2.71 3.84 1.46
C VAL A 83 -1.97 2.91 2.40
N GLY A 84 -2.54 1.73 2.67
CA GLY A 84 -1.91 0.69 3.47
C GLY A 84 -1.14 -0.31 2.60
N LEU A 85 0.09 -0.65 3.00
CA LEU A 85 0.94 -1.63 2.32
C LEU A 85 1.31 -2.75 3.27
N PHE A 86 1.23 -3.99 2.80
CA PHE A 86 1.54 -5.19 3.57
C PHE A 86 2.57 -6.08 2.89
N GLY A 87 3.41 -6.71 3.70
CA GLY A 87 4.20 -7.89 3.32
C GLY A 87 3.93 -9.02 4.31
N GLN A 88 5.00 -9.63 4.82
CA GLN A 88 4.90 -10.64 5.88
C GLN A 88 5.12 -10.10 7.29
N ARG A 89 5.59 -8.87 7.47
CA ARG A 89 5.80 -8.32 8.82
C ARG A 89 4.53 -7.69 9.38
N TYR A 90 4.30 -7.88 10.68
CA TYR A 90 3.20 -7.25 11.40
C TYR A 90 3.60 -5.87 11.94
N GLY A 91 4.87 -5.72 12.32
CA GLY A 91 5.45 -4.46 12.79
C GLY A 91 5.67 -4.41 14.30
N TRP A 92 5.94 -3.19 14.77
CA TRP A 92 6.28 -2.92 16.17
C TRP A 92 5.03 -3.02 17.06
N HIS A 93 4.97 -4.05 17.91
CA HIS A 93 3.83 -4.41 18.75
C HIS A 93 4.30 -5.08 20.06
N GLY A 94 3.37 -5.34 20.98
CA GLY A 94 3.65 -6.00 22.26
C GLY A 94 3.79 -5.03 23.44
N PHE A 95 4.56 -5.42 24.46
CA PHE A 95 4.59 -4.74 25.76
C PHE A 95 5.95 -4.11 26.10
N ASP A 96 6.77 -3.76 25.11
CA ASP A 96 8.00 -3.03 25.40
C ASP A 96 7.70 -1.64 25.98
N ALA A 97 8.59 -1.16 26.85
CA ALA A 97 8.37 0.06 27.61
C ALA A 97 8.18 1.31 26.72
N LEU A 98 8.86 1.37 25.58
CA LEU A 98 8.76 2.52 24.67
C LEU A 98 7.39 2.54 23.97
N LEU A 99 6.93 1.38 23.51
CA LEU A 99 5.63 1.25 22.89
C LEU A 99 4.50 1.55 23.87
N GLN A 100 4.56 1.01 25.09
CA GLN A 100 3.54 1.25 26.10
C GLN A 100 3.46 2.72 26.51
N LYS A 101 4.62 3.40 26.63
CA LYS A 101 4.64 4.85 26.83
C LYS A 101 4.03 5.60 25.63
N SER A 102 4.23 5.11 24.41
CA SER A 102 3.59 5.69 23.23
C SER A 102 2.07 5.50 23.20
N PHE A 103 1.56 4.41 23.75
CA PHE A 103 0.12 4.24 23.97
C PHE A 103 -0.40 5.26 24.98
N ASP A 104 0.31 5.45 26.11
CA ASP A 104 -0.09 6.39 27.15
C ASP A 104 -0.18 7.83 26.63
N VAL A 105 0.83 8.26 25.85
CA VAL A 105 0.84 9.59 25.22
C VAL A 105 -0.31 9.74 24.22
N ALA A 106 -0.52 8.73 23.36
CA ALA A 106 -1.59 8.79 22.36
C ALA A 106 -3.00 8.77 22.98
N ALA A 107 -3.19 8.04 24.07
CA ALA A 107 -4.49 7.86 24.70
C ALA A 107 -5.09 9.16 25.26
N VAL A 108 -4.26 10.15 25.56
CA VAL A 108 -4.72 11.49 25.97
C VAL A 108 -5.65 12.11 24.92
N LYS A 109 -5.34 11.92 23.63
CA LYS A 109 -6.17 12.43 22.51
C LYS A 109 -7.03 11.34 21.87
N TYR A 110 -6.57 10.09 21.90
CA TYR A 110 -7.22 8.95 21.26
C TYR A 110 -7.50 7.82 22.27
N PRO A 111 -8.45 7.96 23.20
CA PRO A 111 -8.63 7.01 24.31
C PRO A 111 -8.83 5.55 23.89
N TRP A 112 -9.42 5.32 22.70
CA TRP A 112 -9.67 3.99 22.14
C TRP A 112 -8.40 3.15 21.94
N VAL A 113 -7.21 3.75 21.89
CA VAL A 113 -5.95 3.00 21.70
C VAL A 113 -5.63 2.09 22.90
N HIS A 114 -6.24 2.33 24.07
CA HIS A 114 -6.08 1.48 25.25
C HIS A 114 -6.54 0.03 25.02
N ASP A 115 -7.55 -0.17 24.18
CA ASP A 115 -8.09 -1.50 23.87
C ASP A 115 -7.15 -2.32 22.96
N TYR A 116 -6.10 -1.68 22.43
CA TYR A 116 -5.20 -2.25 21.42
C TYR A 116 -3.73 -2.23 21.85
N ARG A 117 -3.44 -2.21 23.16
CA ARG A 117 -2.07 -2.09 23.71
C ARG A 117 -1.07 -3.16 23.25
N GLU A 118 -1.56 -4.33 22.82
CA GLU A 118 -0.71 -5.40 22.29
C GLU A 118 -0.48 -5.30 20.78
N ARG A 119 -1.18 -4.39 20.08
CA ARG A 119 -1.25 -4.33 18.61
C ARG A 119 -0.19 -3.43 18.00
N ALA A 120 0.07 -3.66 16.72
CA ALA A 120 1.09 -2.92 15.99
C ALA A 120 0.66 -1.48 15.74
N VAL A 121 1.62 -0.55 15.71
CA VAL A 121 1.35 0.85 15.32
C VAL A 121 0.65 0.93 13.95
N THR A 122 1.08 0.10 12.99
CA THR A 122 0.45 0.01 11.66
C THR A 122 -1.01 -0.44 11.73
N GLU A 123 -1.36 -1.35 12.66
CA GLU A 123 -2.75 -1.73 12.86
C GLU A 123 -3.58 -0.55 13.39
N LEU A 124 -3.03 0.24 14.32
CA LEU A 124 -3.69 1.45 14.82
C LEU A 124 -3.94 2.48 13.70
N GLU A 125 -2.98 2.63 12.78
CA GLU A 125 -3.13 3.47 11.60
C GLU A 125 -4.29 3.00 10.71
N PHE A 126 -4.48 1.68 10.54
CA PHE A 126 -5.59 1.13 9.75
C PHE A 126 -6.93 1.23 10.47
N LEU A 127 -6.95 1.00 11.78
CA LEU A 127 -8.13 1.21 12.62
C LEU A 127 -8.63 2.66 12.52
N HIS A 128 -7.72 3.62 12.68
CA HIS A 128 -8.06 5.04 12.63
C HIS A 128 -8.30 5.56 11.20
N GLY A 129 -7.58 4.98 10.24
CA GLY A 129 -7.66 5.33 8.83
C GLY A 129 -8.94 4.87 8.16
N HIS A 130 -9.41 3.66 8.51
CA HIS A 130 -10.46 2.96 7.78
C HIS A 130 -11.28 1.97 8.63
N LEU A 131 -10.66 1.01 9.34
CA LEU A 131 -11.39 -0.16 9.88
C LEU A 131 -12.41 0.15 10.98
N ARG A 132 -12.29 1.27 11.70
CA ARG A 132 -13.30 1.69 12.68
C ARG A 132 -14.52 2.36 12.04
N ASP A 133 -14.32 3.02 10.91
CA ASP A 133 -15.36 3.71 10.13
C ASP A 133 -15.20 3.39 8.61
N PRO A 134 -15.43 2.14 8.16
CA PRO A 134 -15.14 1.75 6.78
C PRO A 134 -15.84 2.64 5.75
N GLY A 135 -15.10 3.08 4.74
CA GLY A 135 -15.62 3.90 3.63
C GLY A 135 -15.80 5.38 3.93
N LYS A 136 -15.64 5.82 5.19
CA LYS A 136 -15.73 7.24 5.57
C LYS A 136 -14.55 8.08 5.06
N ARG A 137 -13.37 7.47 4.97
CA ARG A 137 -12.16 8.04 4.36
C ARG A 137 -11.79 7.18 3.15
N ALA A 138 -11.34 7.82 2.07
CA ALA A 138 -10.80 7.08 0.94
C ALA A 138 -9.63 6.19 1.40
N ALA A 139 -9.63 4.93 0.97
CA ALA A 139 -8.63 3.97 1.39
C ALA A 139 -8.24 3.04 0.25
N CYS A 140 -6.94 2.76 0.14
CA CYS A 140 -6.39 1.73 -0.73
C CYS A 140 -5.50 0.80 0.09
N PHE A 141 -5.64 -0.51 -0.08
CA PHE A 141 -4.78 -1.49 0.58
C PHE A 141 -4.11 -2.39 -0.44
N PHE A 142 -2.80 -2.56 -0.29
CA PHE A 142 -1.98 -3.36 -1.19
C PHE A 142 -1.26 -4.46 -0.42
N PHE A 143 -1.54 -5.71 -0.82
CA PHE A 143 -0.85 -6.88 -0.29
C PHE A 143 0.23 -7.29 -1.26
N ARG A 144 1.46 -7.43 -0.76
CA ARG A 144 2.50 -8.09 -1.53
C ARG A 144 2.14 -9.56 -1.73
N ASP A 145 2.40 -10.04 -2.94
CA ASP A 145 2.18 -11.43 -3.32
C ASP A 145 2.96 -12.36 -2.38
N LYS A 146 2.26 -13.32 -1.77
CA LYS A 146 2.87 -14.29 -0.85
C LYS A 146 3.94 -15.14 -1.55
N SER A 147 3.75 -15.48 -2.81
CA SER A 147 4.73 -16.27 -3.57
C SER A 147 6.06 -15.53 -3.74
N TYR A 148 6.03 -14.21 -3.86
CA TYR A 148 7.22 -13.37 -3.88
C TYR A 148 7.92 -13.40 -2.52
N ASP A 149 7.17 -13.27 -1.42
CA ASP A 149 7.75 -13.32 -0.07
C ASP A 149 8.37 -14.69 0.23
N ASP A 150 7.69 -15.78 -0.12
CA ASP A 150 8.17 -17.16 0.05
C ASP A 150 9.47 -17.40 -0.76
N LEU A 151 9.53 -16.90 -2.00
CA LEU A 151 10.74 -16.96 -2.82
C LEU A 151 11.90 -16.19 -2.18
N LYS A 152 11.65 -14.96 -1.73
CA LYS A 152 12.68 -14.11 -1.10
C LYS A 152 13.18 -14.68 0.22
N LEU A 153 12.28 -15.26 1.02
CA LEU A 153 12.63 -15.96 2.25
C LEU A 153 13.57 -17.13 1.96
N LYS A 154 13.21 -18.00 1.01
CA LYS A 154 14.03 -19.16 0.61
C LYS A 154 15.42 -18.73 0.11
N LEU A 155 15.49 -17.67 -0.70
CA LEU A 155 16.77 -17.14 -1.19
C LEU A 155 17.65 -16.62 -0.04
N ALA A 156 17.06 -15.91 0.93
CA ALA A 156 17.80 -15.40 2.08
C ALA A 156 18.29 -16.52 3.01
N GLU A 157 17.45 -17.54 3.26
CA GLU A 157 17.80 -18.71 4.07
C GLU A 157 18.93 -19.52 3.42
N ASN A 158 18.86 -19.75 2.11
CA ASN A 158 19.92 -20.43 1.36
C ASN A 158 21.25 -19.65 1.39
N ALA A 159 21.18 -18.32 1.47
CA ALA A 159 22.35 -17.46 1.58
C ALA A 159 22.86 -17.30 3.04
N GLY A 160 22.18 -17.86 4.03
CA GLY A 160 22.47 -17.63 5.45
C GLY A 160 22.24 -16.19 5.92
N ASP A 161 21.49 -15.39 5.16
CA ASP A 161 21.21 -13.97 5.46
C ASP A 161 19.95 -13.84 6.32
N GLU A 162 20.09 -14.08 7.62
CA GLU A 162 18.98 -13.97 8.58
C GLU A 162 18.40 -12.55 8.63
N ARG A 163 19.21 -11.51 8.37
CA ARG A 163 18.73 -10.13 8.33
C ARG A 163 17.74 -9.93 7.18
N GLN A 164 17.96 -10.54 6.02
CA GLN A 164 17.01 -10.52 4.92
C GLN A 164 15.82 -11.46 5.15
N ALA A 165 16.06 -12.69 5.62
CA ALA A 165 15.00 -13.67 5.88
C ALA A 165 13.90 -13.10 6.79
N ARG A 166 14.30 -12.38 7.84
CA ARG A 166 13.40 -11.69 8.78
C ARG A 166 12.41 -10.72 8.11
N LYS A 167 12.74 -10.13 6.95
CA LYS A 167 11.85 -9.20 6.24
C LYS A 167 10.67 -9.90 5.57
N PHE A 168 10.78 -11.21 5.34
CA PHE A 168 9.84 -12.03 4.59
C PHE A 168 9.19 -13.12 5.46
N ARG A 169 9.46 -13.15 6.77
CA ARG A 169 8.93 -14.13 7.72
C ARG A 169 7.96 -13.46 8.70
N SER A 170 6.75 -14.02 8.82
CA SER A 170 5.66 -13.43 9.62
C SER A 170 5.77 -13.60 11.12
N SER A 171 6.56 -14.57 11.58
CA SER A 171 6.88 -14.75 12.99
C SER A 171 8.01 -13.85 13.50
N THR A 172 8.65 -13.06 12.63
CA THR A 172 9.85 -12.26 12.98
C THR A 172 9.60 -11.27 14.10
N ASP A 173 8.40 -10.70 14.17
CA ASP A 173 8.10 -9.60 15.08
C ASP A 173 7.65 -10.07 16.48
N GLY A 174 7.37 -11.36 16.65
CA GLY A 174 6.89 -11.92 17.90
C GLY A 174 6.07 -13.20 17.72
N PRO A 175 5.78 -13.93 18.81
CA PRO A 175 5.13 -15.24 18.76
C PRO A 175 3.72 -15.20 18.16
N ARG A 176 2.99 -14.09 18.35
CA ARG A 176 1.63 -13.88 17.81
C ARG A 176 1.58 -12.99 16.57
N ALA A 177 2.74 -12.56 16.06
CA ALA A 177 2.79 -11.63 14.93
C ALA A 177 2.10 -12.17 13.67
N ALA A 178 2.28 -13.46 13.38
CA ALA A 178 1.64 -14.10 12.24
C ALA A 178 0.11 -14.18 12.38
N GLU A 179 -0.39 -14.47 13.59
CA GLU A 179 -1.81 -14.50 13.93
C GLU A 179 -2.43 -13.12 13.75
N TYR A 180 -1.83 -12.08 14.35
CA TYR A 180 -2.32 -10.72 14.24
C TYR A 180 -2.28 -10.18 12.81
N LEU A 181 -1.22 -10.51 12.05
CA LEU A 181 -1.15 -10.12 10.65
C LEU A 181 -2.27 -10.77 9.82
N ALA A 182 -2.54 -12.06 10.04
CA ALA A 182 -3.60 -12.76 9.34
C ALA A 182 -4.99 -12.18 9.67
N ASP A 183 -5.25 -11.91 10.95
CA ASP A 183 -6.47 -11.24 11.41
C ASP A 183 -6.64 -9.84 10.78
N LEU A 184 -5.57 -9.04 10.77
CA LEU A 184 -5.61 -7.70 10.17
C LEU A 184 -5.88 -7.74 8.67
N LYS A 185 -5.25 -8.68 7.95
CA LYS A 185 -5.51 -8.91 6.52
C LYS A 185 -6.98 -9.25 6.28
N ALA A 186 -7.52 -10.20 7.04
CA ALA A 186 -8.91 -10.62 6.94
C ALA A 186 -9.90 -9.48 7.22
N ARG A 187 -9.64 -8.65 8.25
CA ARG A 187 -10.48 -7.47 8.55
C ARG A 187 -10.45 -6.43 7.43
N VAL A 188 -9.29 -6.21 6.81
CA VAL A 188 -9.18 -5.30 5.66
C VAL A 188 -9.94 -5.88 4.44
N GLU A 189 -9.73 -7.15 4.11
CA GLU A 189 -10.45 -7.84 3.02
C GLU A 189 -11.98 -7.84 3.22
N ALA A 190 -12.46 -7.97 4.46
CA ALA A 190 -13.88 -7.91 4.78
C ALA A 190 -14.53 -6.55 4.46
N THR A 191 -13.75 -5.50 4.23
CA THR A 191 -14.26 -4.16 3.88
C THR A 191 -14.32 -3.90 2.37
N HIS A 192 -14.20 -4.93 1.53
CA HIS A 192 -14.04 -4.74 0.09
C HIS A 192 -15.14 -3.95 -0.62
N ASP A 193 -16.38 -4.08 -0.14
CA ASP A 193 -17.53 -3.39 -0.71
C ASP A 193 -17.69 -1.93 -0.22
N GLN A 194 -16.82 -1.45 0.68
CA GLN A 194 -16.93 -0.14 1.33
C GLN A 194 -16.15 0.96 0.61
N GLY A 195 -16.06 0.90 -0.73
CA GLY A 195 -15.37 1.91 -1.54
C GLY A 195 -13.84 1.89 -1.41
N VAL A 196 -13.28 0.76 -0.99
CA VAL A 196 -11.83 0.56 -0.83
C VAL A 196 -11.25 -0.04 -2.09
N VAL A 197 -10.11 0.49 -2.55
CA VAL A 197 -9.37 -0.11 -3.68
C VAL A 197 -8.39 -1.16 -3.16
N PHE A 198 -8.54 -2.40 -3.61
CA PHE A 198 -7.59 -3.48 -3.34
C PHE A 198 -6.67 -3.68 -4.53
N GLY A 199 -5.40 -3.98 -4.24
CA GLY A 199 -4.47 -4.41 -5.26
C GLY A 199 -3.41 -5.36 -4.72
N VAL A 200 -2.82 -6.14 -5.63
CA VAL A 200 -1.61 -6.92 -5.33
C VAL A 200 -0.40 -6.06 -5.69
N LEU A 201 0.53 -5.90 -4.73
CA LEU A 201 1.79 -5.20 -4.95
C LEU A 201 2.73 -6.11 -5.75
N LYS A 202 2.76 -5.93 -7.07
CA LYS A 202 3.73 -6.59 -7.94
C LYS A 202 4.98 -5.70 -8.05
N ILE A 203 6.07 -6.11 -7.39
CA ILE A 203 7.37 -5.48 -7.64
C ILE A 203 7.84 -5.98 -9.01
N LEU A 204 7.81 -5.11 -10.02
CA LEU A 204 8.49 -5.38 -11.28
C LEU A 204 9.99 -5.38 -11.01
N SER A 205 10.54 -6.55 -10.69
CA SER A 205 11.99 -6.76 -10.72
C SER A 205 12.52 -6.31 -12.09
N ALA A 206 13.59 -5.53 -12.10
CA ALA A 206 14.25 -5.04 -13.32
C ALA A 206 14.65 -6.17 -14.29
N HIS A 207 14.64 -7.43 -13.85
CA HIS A 207 14.92 -8.60 -14.69
C HIS A 207 13.75 -9.03 -15.59
N ASN A 208 12.53 -8.52 -15.39
CA ASN A 208 11.37 -8.86 -16.23
C ASN A 208 10.91 -7.75 -17.18
N VAL A 209 11.67 -6.65 -17.30
CA VAL A 209 11.32 -5.49 -18.13
C VAL A 209 11.38 -5.79 -19.64
N ARG A 210 11.86 -6.98 -20.06
CA ARG A 210 11.97 -7.35 -21.48
C ARG A 210 10.78 -8.10 -22.07
N GLN A 211 9.85 -8.64 -21.28
CA GLN A 211 8.71 -9.41 -21.85
C GLN A 211 7.40 -8.60 -22.00
N ASP A 212 7.20 -7.52 -21.25
CA ASP A 212 5.94 -6.74 -21.30
C ASP A 212 5.94 -5.54 -22.26
N ARG A 213 6.92 -5.44 -23.18
CA ARG A 213 6.95 -4.37 -24.20
C ARG A 213 5.94 -4.55 -25.34
N ALA A 214 5.13 -5.62 -25.34
CA ALA A 214 4.21 -5.90 -26.44
C ALA A 214 2.83 -5.22 -26.34
N CYS A 215 2.46 -4.59 -25.22
CA CYS A 215 1.06 -4.15 -25.03
C CYS A 215 0.78 -2.64 -25.22
N CYS A 216 1.75 -1.84 -25.68
CA CYS A 216 1.55 -0.40 -25.87
C CYS A 216 2.11 0.09 -27.22
N THR A 217 1.52 -0.36 -28.32
CA THR A 217 1.59 0.37 -29.59
C THR A 217 0.27 0.25 -30.37
N HIS A 218 -0.35 1.42 -30.57
CA HIS A 218 -1.35 1.78 -31.60
C HIS A 218 -2.83 1.41 -31.37
N VAL A 219 -3.60 2.40 -30.92
CA VAL A 219 -5.01 2.59 -31.34
C VAL A 219 -5.16 3.97 -31.98
N LYS A 220 -5.18 3.99 -33.30
CA LYS A 220 -5.87 4.91 -34.24
C LYS A 220 -5.93 4.12 -35.55
N SER A 221 -6.97 4.06 -36.37
CA SER A 221 -8.31 4.63 -36.43
C SER A 221 -9.03 3.82 -37.53
N ASN A 222 -10.32 3.61 -37.39
CA ASN A 222 -11.13 2.81 -38.30
C ASN A 222 -11.27 3.49 -39.69
N THR A 223 -10.81 2.85 -40.77
CA THR A 223 -11.35 3.03 -42.14
C THR A 223 -10.95 1.85 -43.04
N LYS A 224 -11.97 1.10 -43.48
CA LYS A 224 -12.19 0.42 -44.78
C LYS A 224 -11.26 -0.71 -45.28
N ASP A 225 -11.96 -1.79 -45.67
CA ASP A 225 -11.73 -2.76 -46.76
C ASP A 225 -10.43 -3.59 -46.78
N VAL A 226 -10.58 -4.93 -46.74
CA VAL A 226 -10.30 -5.90 -47.82
C VAL A 226 -10.18 -7.34 -47.25
N ASN A 227 -10.64 -8.26 -48.08
CA ASN A 227 -10.80 -9.72 -47.97
C ASN A 227 -9.53 -10.57 -47.74
N SER A 228 -9.84 -11.84 -47.44
CA SER A 228 -9.21 -13.11 -47.86
C SER A 228 -7.90 -13.59 -47.23
N ASP A 229 -8.06 -14.77 -46.63
CA ASP A 229 -7.25 -15.98 -46.77
C ASP A 229 -5.93 -16.14 -46.00
N ASP A 230 -5.84 -17.37 -45.48
CA ASP A 230 -4.67 -18.22 -45.29
C ASP A 230 -4.19 -18.55 -43.85
N PHE A 231 -4.56 -19.79 -43.48
CA PHE A 231 -3.70 -20.90 -43.03
C PHE A 231 -3.54 -21.25 -41.54
N ARG A 232 -4.23 -22.35 -41.18
CA ARG A 232 -3.80 -23.58 -40.44
C ARG A 232 -3.02 -23.41 -39.12
N LEU A 233 -3.57 -23.72 -37.94
CA LEU A 233 -3.88 -25.04 -37.32
C LEU A 233 -2.74 -26.07 -37.34
N GLU A 234 -2.10 -26.27 -36.17
CA GLU A 234 -1.93 -27.56 -35.47
C GLU A 234 -1.43 -27.32 -34.02
N SER A 235 -2.34 -27.46 -33.04
CA SER A 235 -2.40 -28.54 -32.02
C SER A 235 -1.28 -28.47 -30.98
N SER A 236 -1.56 -28.11 -29.72
CA SER A 236 -2.12 -29.06 -28.77
C SER A 236 -2.97 -28.36 -27.69
N GLN A 237 -4.23 -28.81 -27.59
CA GLN A 237 -5.04 -28.79 -26.37
C GLN A 237 -4.23 -29.51 -25.28
N GLU A 238 -4.11 -29.10 -24.01
CA GLU A 238 -5.09 -28.59 -23.06
C GLU A 238 -4.38 -27.65 -22.08
N ILE A 239 -4.96 -26.47 -21.82
CA ILE A 239 -5.12 -25.77 -20.53
C ILE A 239 -5.97 -24.54 -20.92
N LEU A 240 -7.26 -24.78 -21.13
CA LEU A 240 -8.30 -23.75 -21.15
C LEU A 240 -9.19 -23.99 -19.94
N GLN A 241 -9.68 -22.89 -19.37
CA GLN A 241 -10.53 -22.76 -18.17
C GLN A 241 -9.67 -22.80 -16.90
N GLU A 242 -9.39 -21.73 -16.16
CA GLU A 242 -10.17 -20.60 -15.63
C GLU A 242 -9.12 -19.60 -15.06
N ASN A 243 -9.33 -18.30 -14.83
CA ASN A 243 -10.52 -17.50 -14.82
C ASN A 243 -10.14 -16.03 -15.07
N ARG A 244 -11.09 -15.33 -15.69
CA ARG A 244 -11.17 -13.89 -15.87
C ARG A 244 -10.95 -13.17 -14.53
N HIS A 245 -9.95 -12.30 -14.42
CA HIS A 245 -9.91 -11.04 -13.65
C HIS A 245 -8.47 -10.64 -13.29
N THR A 246 -7.67 -10.28 -14.28
CA THR A 246 -6.46 -9.49 -14.03
C THR A 246 -6.40 -8.37 -15.04
N ARG A 247 -7.11 -7.27 -14.76
CA ARG A 247 -6.84 -6.01 -15.45
C ARG A 247 -5.51 -5.46 -14.89
N PRO A 248 -4.50 -5.20 -15.73
CA PRO A 248 -3.33 -4.46 -15.30
C PRO A 248 -3.75 -3.01 -15.02
N TRP A 249 -3.51 -2.59 -13.77
CA TRP A 249 -3.46 -1.21 -13.28
C TRP A 249 -3.92 -0.10 -14.26
N PHE A 250 -5.23 0.14 -14.30
CA PHE A 250 -5.86 1.42 -14.65
C PHE A 250 -7.30 1.38 -14.15
N CYS A 251 -7.56 1.97 -12.98
CA CYS A 251 -8.89 2.52 -12.67
C CYS A 251 -8.81 4.03 -12.94
N VAL A 252 -9.06 4.39 -14.19
CA VAL A 252 -9.57 5.72 -14.54
C VAL A 252 -10.99 5.48 -15.04
N GLY A 253 -11.95 6.15 -14.41
CA GLY A 253 -13.38 6.14 -14.74
C GLY A 253 -14.21 5.47 -13.64
N ASP A 254 -15.26 6.07 -13.08
CA ASP A 254 -15.97 7.32 -13.35
C ASP A 254 -16.73 7.72 -12.07
N ARG A 255 -16.92 9.03 -11.89
CA ARG A 255 -17.60 9.77 -10.80
C ARG A 255 -16.66 10.43 -9.77
N PHE A 256 -16.14 11.58 -10.18
CA PHE A 256 -16.19 12.78 -9.33
C PHE A 256 -17.54 13.48 -9.52
#